data_AF-A0A1M7MFD1-F1
#
_entry.id   AF-A0A1M7MFD1-F1
#
_cell.length_a   1.000
_cell.length_b   1.000
_cell.length_c   1.000
_cell.angle_alpha   90.00
_cell.angle_beta   90.00
_cell.angle_gamma   90.00
#
_symmetry.space_group_name_H-M   'P 1'
#
loop_
_entity.id
_entity.type
_entity.pdbx_description
1 polymer ?
#
loop_
_entity_poly.entity_id
_entity_poly.type
_entity_poly.pdbx_seq_one_letter_code
_entity_poly.pdbx_strand_id
1 'polypeptide(L)'
;MVPDLAEFVPHRMIEDIDLCGDGRPVPGLVARFYRRAEGARVASLGHYTYEGRDTLLAWGYVGEPDCAYHAVGIPGRGWDTPRPGCPRTELVLGGDGRVVGVLVI
;
A
#
# COMPACT_ATOMS: atom_id res chain seq x y z
N MET A 1 -2.07 -4.57 -15.07
CA MET A 1 -2.84 -5.65 -14.41
C MET A 1 -2.49 -5.61 -12.93
N VAL A 2 -3.46 -5.89 -12.06
CA VAL A 2 -3.21 -6.03 -10.62
C VAL A 2 -2.52 -7.38 -10.39
N PRO A 3 -1.39 -7.45 -9.66
CA PRO A 3 -0.70 -8.72 -9.41
C PRO A 3 -1.55 -9.69 -8.58
N ASP A 4 -1.45 -10.99 -8.88
CA ASP A 4 -2.03 -12.03 -8.03
C ASP A 4 -1.13 -12.27 -6.81
N LEU A 5 -1.66 -12.00 -5.61
CA LEU A 5 -0.97 -12.19 -4.34
C LEU A 5 -0.55 -13.65 -4.09
N ALA A 6 -1.24 -14.63 -4.68
CA ALA A 6 -0.91 -16.05 -4.53
C ALA A 6 0.47 -16.41 -5.10
N GLU A 7 1.02 -15.57 -5.98
CA GLU A 7 2.36 -15.75 -6.55
C GLU A 7 3.48 -15.17 -5.68
N PHE A 8 3.15 -14.48 -4.59
CA PHE A 8 4.12 -13.83 -3.72
C PHE A 8 4.19 -14.52 -2.35
N VAL A 9 5.35 -14.38 -1.70
CA VAL A 9 5.55 -14.82 -0.31
C VAL A 9 5.53 -13.63 0.65
N PRO A 10 4.93 -13.75 1.85
CA PRO A 10 5.00 -12.71 2.87
C PRO A 10 6.44 -12.39 3.24
N HIS A 11 6.76 -11.10 3.35
CA HIS A 11 8.10 -10.62 3.67
C HIS A 11 8.13 -9.81 4.97
N ARG A 12 7.18 -8.90 5.17
CA ARG A 12 7.10 -8.03 6.35
C ARG A 12 5.68 -7.56 6.59
N MET A 13 5.32 -7.28 7.83
CA MET A 13 4.09 -6.57 8.19
C MET A 13 4.44 -5.40 9.12
N ILE A 14 3.71 -4.29 8.97
CA ILE A 14 3.80 -3.11 9.84
C ILE A 14 2.38 -2.68 10.18
N GLU A 15 2.06 -2.67 11.47
CA GLU A 15 0.82 -2.10 12.00
C GLU A 15 0.99 -0.60 12.21
N ASP A 16 -0.11 0.15 12.11
CA ASP A 16 -0.15 1.61 12.22
C ASP A 16 0.96 2.28 11.40
N ILE A 17 1.06 1.96 10.11
CA ILE A 17 2.16 2.44 9.27
C ILE A 17 2.10 3.95 9.07
N ASP A 18 3.26 4.61 9.16
CA ASP A 18 3.47 5.95 8.65
C ASP A 18 3.64 5.89 7.12
N LEU A 19 2.57 6.22 6.40
CA LEU A 19 2.54 6.17 4.95
C LEU A 19 3.21 7.39 4.29
N CYS A 20 3.22 8.54 4.98
CA CYS A 20 3.76 9.79 4.46
C CYS A 20 5.25 9.98 4.78
N GLY A 21 5.80 9.18 5.71
CA GLY A 21 7.18 9.29 6.18
C GLY A 21 7.44 10.53 7.04
N ASP A 22 6.39 11.09 7.64
CA ASP A 22 6.46 12.34 8.42
C ASP A 22 6.39 12.12 9.94
N GLY A 23 6.46 10.87 10.37
CA GLY A 23 6.43 10.44 11.77
C GLY A 23 5.02 10.25 12.33
N ARG A 24 3.95 10.41 11.53
CA ARG A 24 2.56 10.26 11.98
C ARG A 24 1.97 8.93 11.50
N PRO A 25 1.93 7.89 12.35
CA PRO A 25 1.28 6.63 12.00
C PRO A 25 -0.22 6.83 11.79
N VAL A 26 -0.82 6.04 10.90
CA VAL A 26 -2.27 6.02 10.68
C VAL A 26 -2.88 4.88 11.49
N PRO A 27 -3.59 5.15 12.60
CA PRO A 27 -4.14 4.08 13.45
C PRO A 27 -5.14 3.20 12.70
N GLY A 28 -4.93 1.88 12.72
CA GLY A 28 -5.75 0.89 12.03
C GLY A 28 -5.31 0.58 10.59
N LEU A 29 -4.29 1.29 10.07
CA LEU A 29 -3.70 1.00 8.76
C LEU A 29 -2.57 -0.02 8.88
N VAL A 30 -2.76 -1.20 8.31
CA VAL A 30 -1.77 -2.28 8.30
C VAL A 30 -1.18 -2.41 6.90
N ALA A 31 0.15 -2.36 6.80
CA ALA A 31 0.89 -2.64 5.58
C ALA A 31 1.49 -4.05 5.62
N ARG A 32 1.20 -4.86 4.59
CA ARG A 32 1.80 -6.17 4.37
C ARG A 32 2.64 -6.12 3.11
N PHE A 33 3.91 -6.45 3.22
CA PHE A 33 4.86 -6.48 2.13
C PHE A 33 5.13 -7.92 1.73
N TYR A 34 5.11 -8.16 0.42
CA TYR A 34 5.32 -9.46 -0.20
C TYR A 34 6.42 -9.37 -1.25
N ARG A 35 7.07 -10.50 -1.52
CA ARG A 35 8.12 -10.59 -2.54
C ARG A 35 7.95 -11.84 -3.41
N ARG A 36 8.43 -11.75 -4.63
CA ARG A 36 8.52 -12.87 -5.57
C ARG A 36 9.82 -12.75 -6.36
N ALA A 37 10.55 -13.85 -6.50
CA ALA A 37 11.73 -13.88 -7.37
C ALA A 37 11.30 -13.81 -8.84
N GLU A 38 11.97 -13.00 -9.64
CA GLU A 38 11.67 -12.81 -11.06
C GLU A 38 12.98 -12.70 -11.85
N GLY A 39 13.56 -13.86 -12.17
CA GLY A 39 14.88 -13.95 -12.78
C GLY A 39 15.95 -13.31 -11.89
N ALA A 40 16.62 -12.29 -12.41
CA ALA A 40 17.63 -11.52 -11.67
C ALA A 40 17.05 -10.39 -10.78
N ARG A 41 15.73 -10.20 -10.79
CA ARG A 41 15.03 -9.15 -10.04
C ARG A 41 14.17 -9.76 -8.94
N VAL A 42 13.74 -8.93 -8.00
CA VAL A 42 12.77 -9.32 -6.97
C VAL A 42 11.58 -8.38 -7.09
N ALA A 43 10.43 -8.90 -7.52
CA ALA A 43 9.19 -8.16 -7.47
C ALA A 43 8.79 -7.94 -6.01
N SER A 44 8.32 -6.74 -5.71
CA SER A 44 7.90 -6.32 -4.37
C SER A 44 6.50 -5.72 -4.46
N LEU A 45 5.66 -6.06 -3.49
CA LEU A 45 4.27 -5.60 -3.42
C LEU A 45 3.94 -5.20 -1.98
N GLY A 46 3.38 -3.99 -1.81
CA GLY A 46 2.77 -3.51 -0.57
C GLY A 46 1.25 -3.57 -0.68
N HIS A 47 0.61 -4.23 0.28
CA HIS A 47 -0.83 -4.36 0.43
C HIS A 47 -1.25 -3.69 1.73
N TYR A 48 -2.10 -2.69 1.62
CA TYR A 48 -2.54 -1.87 2.72
C TYR A 48 -4.02 -2.15 3.01
N THR A 49 -4.30 -2.40 4.28
CA THR A 49 -5.66 -2.63 4.77
C THR A 49 -5.97 -1.69 5.91
N TYR A 50 -7.16 -1.09 5.90
CA TYR A 50 -7.67 -0.25 6.98
C TYR A 50 -8.92 -0.91 7.58
N GLU A 51 -8.91 -1.19 8.88
CA GLU A 51 -10.03 -1.89 9.55
C GLU A 51 -10.41 -3.20 8.82
N GLY A 52 -9.40 -3.94 8.37
CA GLY A 52 -9.55 -5.20 7.63
C GLY A 52 -10.01 -5.07 6.16
N ARG A 53 -10.19 -3.85 5.64
CA ARG A 53 -10.60 -3.60 4.25
C ARG A 53 -9.43 -3.20 3.38
N ASP A 54 -9.40 -3.71 2.15
CA ASP A 54 -8.42 -3.33 1.14
C ASP A 54 -8.53 -1.84 0.80
N THR A 55 -7.41 -1.11 0.92
CA THR A 55 -7.37 0.32 0.61
C THR A 55 -6.41 0.63 -0.54
N LEU A 56 -5.19 0.10 -0.47
CA LEU A 56 -4.15 0.42 -1.43
C LEU A 56 -3.31 -0.82 -1.72
N LEU A 57 -2.91 -0.96 -2.97
CA LEU A 57 -1.92 -1.90 -3.45
C LEU A 57 -0.88 -1.12 -4.24
N ALA A 58 0.40 -1.33 -3.95
CA ALA A 58 1.50 -0.72 -4.71
C ALA A 58 2.57 -1.77 -5.00
N TRP A 59 3.13 -1.79 -6.20
CA TRP A 59 4.10 -2.81 -6.60
C TRP A 59 5.16 -2.26 -7.55
N GLY A 60 6.28 -2.97 -7.59
CA GLY A 60 7.46 -2.64 -8.38
C GLY A 60 8.56 -3.66 -8.11
N TYR A 61 9.81 -3.23 -8.13
CA TYR A 61 10.95 -4.10 -7.85
C TYR A 61 11.78 -3.61 -6.68
N VAL A 62 12.35 -4.53 -5.92
CA VAL A 62 13.31 -4.21 -4.86
C VAL A 62 14.50 -3.46 -5.45
N GLY A 63 14.89 -2.36 -4.80
CA GLY A 63 16.01 -1.52 -5.21
C GLY A 63 15.63 -0.36 -6.14
N GLU A 64 14.39 -0.31 -6.62
CA GLU A 64 13.86 0.89 -7.28
C GLU A 64 13.43 1.92 -6.24
N PRO A 65 13.64 3.22 -6.50
CA PRO A 65 13.26 4.29 -5.57
C PRO A 65 11.74 4.45 -5.45
N ASP A 66 11.01 4.11 -6.51
CA ASP A 66 9.58 4.32 -6.62
C ASP A 66 8.85 3.02 -6.98
N CYS A 67 7.59 2.92 -6.58
CA CYS A 67 6.67 1.90 -7.06
C CYS A 67 6.47 2.07 -8.57
N ALA A 68 6.45 0.97 -9.31
CA ALA A 68 6.14 1.00 -10.74
C ALA A 68 4.66 1.32 -10.97
N TYR A 69 3.78 0.79 -10.12
CA TYR A 69 2.33 0.96 -10.23
C TYR A 69 1.64 0.89 -8.87
N HIS A 70 0.40 1.37 -8.83
CA HIS A 70 -0.53 1.19 -7.71
C HIS A 70 -1.98 1.01 -8.17
N ALA A 71 -2.83 0.52 -7.27
CA ALA A 71 -4.27 0.41 -7.40
C ALA A 71 -4.95 0.67 -6.05
N VAL A 72 -6.17 1.21 -6.07
CA VAL A 72 -6.99 1.52 -4.88
C VAL A 72 -8.12 0.52 -4.75
N GLY A 73 -8.38 0.08 -3.52
CA GLY A 73 -9.50 -0.80 -3.21
C GLY A 73 -10.83 -0.05 -3.31
N ILE A 74 -11.75 -0.57 -4.10
CA ILE A 74 -13.14 -0.11 -4.19
C ILE A 74 -14.00 -1.08 -3.39
N PRO A 75 -14.65 -0.62 -2.30
CA PRO A 75 -15.49 -1.47 -1.46
C PRO A 75 -16.53 -2.26 -2.27
N GLY A 76 -16.48 -3.59 -2.15
CA GLY A 76 -17.38 -4.51 -2.85
C GLY A 76 -17.11 -4.72 -4.34
N ARG A 77 -16.07 -4.09 -4.92
CA ARG A 77 -15.71 -4.23 -6.34
C ARG A 77 -14.27 -4.73 -6.57
N GLY A 78 -13.46 -4.82 -5.52
CA GLY A 78 -12.06 -5.21 -5.62
C GLY A 78 -11.17 -4.02 -5.96
N TRP A 79 -10.12 -4.24 -6.73
CA TRP A 79 -9.14 -3.19 -7.09
C TRP A 79 -9.60 -2.34 -8.28
N ASP A 80 -9.27 -1.06 -8.27
CA ASP A 80 -9.46 -0.16 -9.40
C ASP A 80 -8.46 -0.45 -10.55
N THR A 81 -8.45 0.43 -11.55
CA THR A 81 -7.50 0.32 -12.66
C THR A 81 -6.10 0.73 -12.19
N PRO A 82 -5.07 -0.12 -12.42
CA PRO A 82 -3.68 0.22 -12.12
C PRO A 82 -3.22 1.54 -12.73
N ARG A 83 -2.56 2.35 -11.93
CA ARG A 83 -1.95 3.63 -12.31
C ARG A 83 -0.43 3.55 -12.16
N PRO A 84 0.36 4.21 -13.04
CA PRO A 84 1.81 4.23 -12.93
C PRO A 84 2.29 5.06 -11.73
N GLY A 85 3.41 4.66 -11.15
CA GLY A 85 4.07 5.36 -10.04
C GLY A 85 3.53 5.02 -8.65
N CYS A 86 4.12 5.65 -7.63
CA CYS A 86 3.65 5.61 -6.25
C CYS A 86 2.26 6.25 -6.11
N PRO A 87 1.42 5.75 -5.19
CA PRO A 87 0.17 6.41 -4.84
C PRO A 87 0.47 7.76 -4.18
N ARG A 88 -0.38 8.75 -4.43
CA ARG A 88 -0.36 10.00 -3.67
C ARG A 88 -1.33 9.88 -2.52
N THR A 89 -0.88 10.25 -1.32
CA THR A 89 -1.70 10.13 -0.11
C THR A 89 -1.62 11.36 0.75
N GLU A 90 -2.73 11.69 1.38
CA GLU A 90 -2.84 12.78 2.34
C GLU A 90 -3.43 12.25 3.66
N LEU A 91 -2.91 12.74 4.78
CA LEU A 91 -3.47 12.41 6.10
C LEU A 91 -4.77 13.18 6.32
N VAL A 92 -5.78 12.47 6.79
CA VAL A 92 -7.03 13.10 7.26
C VAL A 92 -6.89 13.36 8.75
N LEU A 93 -7.06 14.62 9.14
CA LEU A 93 -6.91 15.07 10.53
C LEU A 93 -8.28 15.39 11.15
N GLY A 94 -8.45 15.00 12.42
CA GLY A 94 -9.58 15.41 13.25
C GLY A 94 -9.45 16.86 13.73
N GLY A 95 -10.51 17.40 14.34
CA GLY A 95 -10.51 18.78 14.87
C GLY A 95 -9.53 19.02 16.02
N ASP A 96 -9.04 17.96 16.65
CA ASP A 96 -7.99 17.94 17.68
C ASP A 96 -6.58 17.68 17.10
N GLY A 97 -6.44 17.63 15.77
CA GLY A 97 -5.16 17.43 15.08
C GLY A 97 -4.67 15.99 15.02
N ARG A 98 -5.42 15.01 15.55
CA ARG A 98 -5.04 13.59 15.45
C ARG A 98 -5.31 13.03 14.05
N VAL A 99 -4.51 12.05 13.64
CA VAL A 99 -4.76 11.29 12.40
C VAL A 99 -6.02 10.45 12.59
N VAL A 100 -7.00 10.63 11.71
CA VAL A 100 -8.28 9.89 11.69
C VAL A 100 -8.47 9.08 10.41
N GLY A 101 -7.53 9.15 9.47
CA GLY A 101 -7.57 8.37 8.25
C GLY A 101 -6.53 8.82 7.23
N VAL A 102 -6.63 8.25 6.03
CA VAL A 102 -5.80 8.56 4.87
C VAL A 102 -6.68 8.68 3.63
N LEU A 103 -6.41 9.69 2.80
CA LEU A 103 -7.00 9.86 1.49
C LEU A 103 -5.98 9.45 0.43
N VAL A 104 -6.39 8.66 -0.56
CA VAL A 104 -5.58 8.33 -1.74
C VAL A 104 -6.08 9.16 -2.92
N ILE A 105 -5.16 9.85 -3.61
CA ILE A 105 -5.44 10.82 -4.69
C ILE A 105 -4.90 10.28 -6.02
#